data_AF-A0A1E1M320-F1
#
_entry.id   AF-A0A1E1M320-F1
#
_cell.length_a   1.000
_cell.length_b   1.000
_cell.length_c   1.000
_cell.angle_alpha   90.00
_cell.angle_beta   90.00
_cell.angle_gamma   90.00
#
_symmetry.space_group_name_H-M   'P 1'
#
loop_
_entity.id
_entity.type
_entity.pdbx_description
1 polymer ?
#
loop_
_entity_poly.entity_id
_entity_poly.type
_entity_poly.pdbx_seq_one_letter_code
_entity_poly.pdbx_strand_id
1 'polypeptide(L)'
;MTTATKPISRPFAKRGRRRLLLEINSKGLIPILPNSSAQGITTDSLAILTHLESSYPTPSTALLPSSPTGQDIATKWLTHINVILNLSYFRLLQAQPSNMSQSAKALEPLTAAIALLSAARKEGGSFFYGKAISLGDVAIAPWAVRDYSSGVSKVEEGECADVGGVGRYFGGESV
;
A
#
# COMPACT_ATOMS: atom_id res chain seq x y z
N MET A 1 -42.03 9.18 30.66
CA MET A 1 -42.35 8.52 29.37
C MET A 1 -41.03 8.14 28.71
N THR A 2 -40.59 6.90 28.90
CA THR A 2 -39.28 6.43 28.41
C THR A 2 -39.47 5.88 27.00
N THR A 3 -38.93 6.59 26.01
CA THR A 3 -38.96 6.17 24.60
C THR A 3 -38.01 5.00 24.41
N ALA A 4 -38.57 3.79 24.26
CA ALA A 4 -37.81 2.59 23.93
C ALA A 4 -37.16 2.76 22.54
N THR A 5 -35.84 2.91 22.50
CA THR A 5 -35.07 2.93 21.26
C THR A 5 -35.12 1.53 20.65
N LYS A 6 -35.79 1.39 19.51
CA LYS A 6 -35.90 0.14 18.77
C LYS A 6 -34.49 -0.35 18.41
N PRO A 7 -34.09 -1.59 18.74
CA PRO A 7 -32.77 -2.09 18.39
C PRO A 7 -32.64 -2.08 16.86
N ILE A 8 -31.56 -1.48 16.35
CA ILE A 8 -31.19 -1.54 14.93
C ILE A 8 -31.10 -3.02 14.57
N SER A 9 -32.06 -3.51 13.78
CA SER A 9 -32.09 -4.89 13.33
C SER A 9 -30.78 -5.14 12.59
N ARG A 10 -29.95 -6.08 13.05
CA ARG A 10 -28.73 -6.47 12.35
C ARG A 10 -29.15 -7.37 11.18
N PRO A 11 -29.32 -6.86 9.95
CA PRO A 11 -29.88 -7.65 8.85
C PRO A 11 -28.88 -8.68 8.30
N PHE A 12 -27.69 -8.75 8.89
CA PHE A 12 -26.54 -9.52 8.44
C PHE A 12 -26.26 -10.78 9.25
N ALA A 13 -26.97 -11.03 10.36
CA ALA A 13 -26.64 -12.13 11.29
C ALA A 13 -26.92 -13.55 10.73
N LYS A 14 -27.69 -13.70 9.65
CA LYS A 14 -28.07 -15.01 9.07
C LYS A 14 -27.55 -15.27 7.65
N ARG A 15 -26.90 -14.30 7.00
CA ARG A 15 -26.39 -14.45 5.62
C ARG A 15 -24.90 -14.76 5.64
N GLY A 16 -24.47 -15.75 4.86
CA GLY A 16 -23.05 -16.08 4.73
C GLY A 16 -22.24 -14.88 4.23
N ARG A 17 -21.07 -14.63 4.84
CA ARG A 17 -20.21 -13.46 4.56
C ARG A 17 -19.94 -13.23 3.06
N ARG A 18 -19.67 -14.30 2.31
CA ARG A 18 -19.48 -14.26 0.85
C ARG A 18 -20.72 -13.74 0.11
N ARG A 19 -21.92 -14.14 0.54
CA ARG A 19 -23.18 -13.72 -0.10
C ARG A 19 -23.41 -12.22 0.10
N LEU A 20 -23.18 -11.72 1.31
CA LEU A 20 -23.27 -10.30 1.63
C LEU A 20 -22.27 -9.46 0.82
N LEU A 21 -21.05 -9.98 0.66
CA LEU A 21 -20.03 -9.31 -0.14
C LEU A 21 -20.44 -9.19 -1.61
N LEU A 22 -20.98 -10.26 -2.20
CA LEU A 22 -21.40 -10.29 -3.60
C LEU A 22 -22.66 -9.46 -3.87
N GLU A 23 -23.55 -9.33 -2.88
CA GLU A 23 -24.71 -8.42 -2.94
C GLU A 23 -24.27 -6.95 -3.02
N ILE A 24 -23.12 -6.61 -2.41
CA ILE A 24 -22.58 -5.25 -2.38
C ILE A 24 -21.64 -5.01 -3.58
N ASN A 25 -20.71 -5.92 -3.83
CA ASN A 25 -19.75 -5.86 -4.92
C ASN A 25 -19.76 -7.18 -5.69
N SER A 26 -20.28 -7.16 -6.92
CA SER A 26 -20.35 -8.33 -7.80
C SER A 26 -18.97 -8.95 -8.09
N LYS A 27 -17.88 -8.17 -8.00
CA LYS A 27 -16.50 -8.66 -8.17
C LYS A 27 -16.00 -9.45 -6.96
N GLY A 28 -16.64 -9.34 -5.80
CA GLY A 28 -16.21 -10.02 -4.57
C GLY A 28 -14.84 -9.58 -4.04
N LEU A 29 -14.32 -8.43 -4.49
CA LEU A 29 -13.05 -7.87 -4.05
C LEU A 29 -13.25 -7.03 -2.79
N ILE A 30 -12.25 -7.07 -1.91
CA ILE A 30 -12.14 -6.26 -0.70
C ILE A 30 -10.82 -5.48 -0.75
N PRO A 31 -10.68 -4.34 -0.06
CA PRO A 31 -11.68 -3.68 0.79
C PRO A 31 -12.79 -2.95 0.02
N ILE A 32 -13.87 -2.61 0.72
CA ILE A 32 -15.04 -1.91 0.18
C ILE A 32 -15.40 -0.76 1.14
N LEU A 33 -15.61 0.43 0.59
CA LEU A 33 -16.16 1.58 1.30
C LEU A 33 -17.51 2.00 0.67
N PRO A 34 -18.62 1.88 1.41
CA PRO A 34 -19.89 2.47 1.00
C PRO A 34 -19.81 4.00 1.09
N ASN A 35 -20.10 4.71 0.01
CA ASN A 35 -20.10 6.17 0.02
C ASN A 35 -21.44 6.69 0.59
N SER A 36 -21.39 7.83 1.28
CA SER A 36 -22.57 8.46 1.93
C SER A 36 -23.58 9.02 0.93
N SER A 37 -23.13 9.41 -0.27
CA SER A 37 -24.00 9.78 -1.39
C SER A 37 -24.56 8.51 -2.04
N ALA A 38 -25.89 8.38 -2.02
CA ALA A 38 -26.64 7.22 -2.46
C ALA A 38 -26.04 6.52 -3.71
N GLN A 39 -25.75 5.21 -3.56
CA GLN A 39 -25.42 4.21 -4.59
C GLN A 39 -23.95 4.08 -5.04
N GLY A 40 -23.04 4.92 -4.58
CA GLY A 40 -21.60 4.75 -4.89
C GLY A 40 -20.91 3.78 -3.94
N ILE A 41 -20.20 2.78 -4.47
CA ILE A 41 -19.28 1.93 -3.70
C ILE A 41 -17.88 2.15 -4.23
N THR A 42 -16.95 2.54 -3.35
CA THR A 42 -15.53 2.62 -3.69
C THR A 42 -14.88 1.27 -3.39
N THR A 43 -14.31 0.66 -4.42
CA THR A 43 -13.50 -0.56 -4.34
C THR A 43 -12.04 -0.20 -4.65
N ASP A 44 -11.10 -1.05 -4.24
CA ASP A 44 -9.65 -0.81 -4.25
C ASP A 44 -9.17 -0.03 -3.02
N SER A 45 -8.22 -0.59 -2.29
CA SER A 45 -7.62 0.02 -1.10
C SER A 45 -7.01 1.39 -1.39
N LEU A 46 -6.32 1.58 -2.52
CA LEU A 46 -5.72 2.88 -2.82
C LEU A 46 -6.78 3.92 -3.17
N ALA A 47 -7.79 3.55 -3.97
CA ALA A 47 -8.90 4.43 -4.29
C ALA A 47 -9.68 4.83 -3.02
N ILE A 48 -9.88 3.89 -2.09
CA ILE A 48 -10.49 4.16 -0.79
C ILE A 48 -9.66 5.15 0.03
N LEU A 49 -8.35 4.96 0.12
CA LEU A 49 -7.47 5.87 0.86
C LEU A 49 -7.50 7.28 0.27
N THR A 50 -7.40 7.42 -1.06
CA THR A 50 -7.50 8.72 -1.73
C THR A 50 -8.87 9.37 -1.57
N HIS A 51 -9.96 8.57 -1.57
CA HIS A 51 -11.30 9.06 -1.32
C HIS A 51 -11.46 9.58 0.12
N LEU A 52 -10.91 8.87 1.11
CA LEU A 52 -10.95 9.27 2.51
C LEU A 52 -10.16 10.57 2.73
N GLU A 53 -8.98 10.70 2.12
CA GLU A 53 -8.17 11.93 2.19
C GLU A 53 -8.94 13.13 1.62
N SER A 54 -9.60 12.96 0.47
CA SER A 54 -10.42 14.02 -0.15
C SER A 54 -11.69 14.36 0.65
N SER A 55 -12.27 13.36 1.33
CA SER A 55 -13.55 13.52 2.04
C SER A 55 -13.40 14.13 3.43
N TYR A 56 -12.22 14.00 4.05
CA TYR A 56 -11.92 14.48 5.40
C TYR A 56 -10.64 15.34 5.43
N PRO A 57 -10.60 16.49 4.72
CA PRO A 57 -9.40 17.31 4.64
C PRO A 57 -9.14 17.97 6.00
N THR A 58 -8.19 17.41 6.75
CA THR A 58 -7.72 17.99 8.02
C THR A 58 -6.23 18.29 7.90
N PRO A 59 -5.80 19.57 7.90
CA PRO A 59 -4.42 19.95 7.61
C PRO A 59 -3.38 19.29 8.53
N SER A 60 -3.73 19.03 9.79
CA SER A 60 -2.84 18.39 10.77
C SER A 60 -2.68 16.88 10.58
N THR A 61 -3.52 16.24 9.76
CA THR A 61 -3.49 14.79 9.51
C THR A 61 -3.44 14.46 8.02
N ALA A 62 -3.06 15.42 7.18
CA ALA A 62 -2.94 15.20 5.74
C ALA A 62 -1.87 14.14 5.46
N LEU A 63 -2.25 13.10 4.73
CA LEU A 63 -1.39 11.98 4.35
C LEU A 63 -0.76 12.18 2.98
N LEU A 64 -1.27 13.13 2.20
CA LEU A 64 -0.71 13.55 0.92
C LEU A 64 -0.09 14.95 1.01
N PRO A 65 0.94 15.24 0.20
CA PRO A 65 1.46 16.59 0.07
C PRO A 65 0.39 17.59 -0.40
N SER A 66 0.46 18.83 0.06
CA SER A 66 -0.52 19.86 -0.31
C SER A 66 -0.29 20.44 -1.72
N SER A 67 0.93 20.37 -2.25
CA SER A 67 1.25 20.88 -3.58
C SER A 67 0.82 19.87 -4.67
N PRO A 68 0.26 20.33 -5.81
CA PRO A 68 -0.12 19.45 -6.91
C PRO A 68 1.02 18.54 -7.38
N THR A 69 2.22 19.10 -7.55
CA THR A 69 3.42 18.35 -7.91
C THR A 69 3.77 17.27 -6.87
N GLY A 70 3.59 17.57 -5.58
CA GLY A 70 3.81 16.60 -4.51
C GLY A 70 2.80 15.45 -4.55
N GLN A 71 1.54 15.74 -4.90
CA GLN A 71 0.50 14.73 -5.07
C GLN A 71 0.76 13.81 -6.28
N ASP A 72 1.25 14.36 -7.39
CA ASP A 72 1.62 13.57 -8.57
C ASP A 72 2.78 12.61 -8.25
N ILE A 73 3.80 13.11 -7.55
CA ILE A 73 4.91 12.31 -7.06
C ILE A 73 4.41 11.22 -6.10
N ALA A 74 3.50 11.54 -5.18
CA ALA A 74 2.91 10.56 -4.27
C ALA A 74 2.11 9.48 -5.00
N THR A 75 1.28 9.88 -5.96
CA THR A 75 0.50 8.96 -6.78
C THR A 75 1.40 8.00 -7.55
N LYS A 76 2.53 8.48 -8.05
CA LYS A 76 3.53 7.64 -8.72
C LYS A 76 4.11 6.58 -7.78
N TRP A 77 4.49 6.94 -6.56
CA TRP A 77 5.03 5.99 -5.58
C TRP A 77 3.97 4.99 -5.10
N LEU A 78 2.74 5.44 -4.89
CA LEU A 78 1.62 4.55 -4.58
C LEU A 78 1.39 3.52 -5.69
N THR A 79 1.48 3.94 -6.95
CA THR A 79 1.38 3.05 -8.11
C THR A 79 2.55 2.06 -8.17
N HIS A 80 3.78 2.52 -7.90
CA HIS A 80 4.96 1.66 -7.81
C HIS A 80 4.79 0.56 -6.75
N ILE A 81 4.27 0.92 -5.57
CA ILE A 81 4.01 -0.05 -4.51
C ILE A 81 2.92 -1.05 -4.93
N ASN A 82 1.78 -0.56 -5.45
CA ASN A 82 0.63 -1.40 -5.78
C ASN A 82 0.87 -2.35 -6.95
N VAL A 83 1.69 -1.95 -7.92
CA VAL A 83 1.96 -2.74 -9.12
C VAL A 83 3.30 -3.46 -9.02
N ILE A 84 4.40 -2.73 -8.91
CA ILE A 84 5.74 -3.32 -9.05
C ILE A 84 6.09 -4.13 -7.80
N LEU A 85 6.02 -3.52 -6.62
CA LEU A 85 6.40 -4.18 -5.38
C LEU A 85 5.48 -5.38 -5.09
N ASN A 86 4.18 -5.20 -5.29
CA ASN A 86 3.17 -6.25 -5.12
C ASN A 86 3.43 -7.47 -6.03
N LEU A 87 3.62 -7.23 -7.33
CA LEU A 87 3.88 -8.31 -8.28
C LEU A 87 5.22 -9.01 -8.00
N SER A 88 6.27 -8.25 -7.68
CA SER A 88 7.58 -8.82 -7.29
C SER A 88 7.46 -9.71 -6.05
N TYR A 89 6.70 -9.26 -5.04
CA TYR A 89 6.45 -10.04 -3.83
C TYR A 89 5.72 -11.37 -4.13
N PHE A 90 4.67 -11.35 -4.97
CA PHE A 90 3.97 -12.59 -5.34
C PHE A 90 4.83 -13.52 -6.21
N ARG A 91 5.72 -12.99 -7.05
CA ARG A 91 6.67 -13.80 -7.81
C ARG A 91 7.63 -14.55 -6.88
N LEU A 92 8.11 -13.87 -5.83
CA LEU A 92 8.92 -14.50 -4.80
C LEU A 92 8.15 -15.63 -4.11
N LEU A 93 6.90 -15.39 -3.70
CA LEU A 93 6.08 -16.42 -3.04
C LEU A 93 5.77 -17.64 -3.92
N GLN A 94 5.74 -17.46 -5.25
CA GLN A 94 5.51 -18.54 -6.20
C GLN A 94 6.78 -19.34 -6.55
N ALA A 95 7.96 -18.82 -6.20
CA ALA A 95 9.22 -19.51 -6.45
C ALA A 95 9.27 -20.82 -5.65
N GLN A 96 9.68 -21.91 -6.30
CA GLN A 96 9.71 -23.20 -5.65
C GLN A 96 10.92 -23.28 -4.72
N PRO A 97 10.74 -23.71 -3.45
CA PRO A 97 11.84 -23.78 -2.49
C PRO A 97 12.93 -24.81 -2.89
N SER A 98 12.59 -25.77 -3.75
CA SER A 98 13.55 -26.75 -4.29
C SER A 98 14.49 -26.18 -5.35
N ASN A 99 14.23 -24.97 -5.87
CA ASN A 99 15.05 -24.32 -6.88
C ASN A 99 15.61 -23.00 -6.36
N MET A 100 16.77 -23.10 -5.70
CA MET A 100 17.48 -21.95 -5.11
C MET A 100 17.80 -20.86 -6.15
N SER A 101 18.16 -21.25 -7.38
CA SER A 101 18.44 -20.29 -8.46
C SER A 101 17.20 -19.51 -8.89
N GLN A 102 16.03 -20.16 -8.94
CA GLN A 102 14.76 -19.51 -9.24
C GLN A 102 14.35 -18.55 -8.11
N SER A 103 14.56 -18.94 -6.86
CA SER A 103 14.25 -18.11 -5.69
C SER A 103 15.13 -16.85 -5.67
N ALA A 104 16.45 -16.97 -5.90
CA ALA A 104 17.35 -15.83 -5.99
C ALA A 104 16.95 -14.86 -7.12
N LYS A 105 16.61 -15.38 -8.31
CA LYS A 105 16.12 -14.55 -9.42
C LYS A 105 14.77 -13.87 -9.14
N ALA A 106 13.94 -14.47 -8.29
CA ALA A 106 12.66 -13.88 -7.90
C ALA A 106 12.81 -12.82 -6.80
N LEU A 107 13.90 -12.85 -6.01
CA LEU A 107 14.24 -11.84 -5.01
C LEU A 107 14.71 -10.53 -5.65
N GLU A 108 15.57 -10.60 -6.67
CA GLU A 108 16.11 -9.43 -7.38
C GLU A 108 15.09 -8.29 -7.65
N PRO A 109 13.93 -8.54 -8.31
CA PRO A 109 12.98 -7.48 -8.61
C PRO A 109 12.25 -6.94 -7.36
N LEU A 110 12.17 -7.70 -6.27
CA LEU A 110 11.63 -7.22 -5.01
C LEU A 110 12.65 -6.31 -4.30
N THR A 111 13.90 -6.75 -4.21
CA THR A 111 15.01 -5.97 -3.63
C THR A 111 15.20 -4.65 -4.37
N ALA A 112 15.20 -4.67 -5.71
CA ALA A 112 15.30 -3.46 -6.51
C ALA A 112 14.12 -2.50 -6.29
N ALA A 113 12.89 -3.03 -6.14
CA ALA A 113 11.71 -2.20 -5.87
C ALA A 113 11.76 -1.54 -4.49
N ILE A 114 12.27 -2.24 -3.49
CA ILE A 114 12.46 -1.73 -2.11
C ILE A 114 13.62 -0.72 -2.07
N ALA A 115 14.75 -1.02 -2.72
CA ALA A 115 15.90 -0.12 -2.79
C ALA A 115 15.52 1.22 -3.42
N LEU A 116 14.71 1.20 -4.49
CA LEU A 116 14.21 2.42 -5.12
C LEU A 116 13.31 3.24 -4.19
N LEU A 117 12.45 2.58 -3.38
CA LEU A 117 11.65 3.26 -2.36
C LEU A 117 12.52 3.85 -1.25
N SER A 118 13.54 3.12 -0.81
CA SER A 118 14.47 3.59 0.22
C SER A 118 15.25 4.82 -0.25
N ALA A 119 15.71 4.82 -1.51
CA ALA A 119 16.41 5.96 -2.11
C ALA A 119 15.50 7.18 -2.33
N ALA A 120 14.21 6.97 -2.53
CA ALA A 120 13.23 8.04 -2.73
C ALA A 120 12.72 8.67 -1.43
N ARG A 121 12.90 7.98 -0.30
CA ARG A 121 12.50 8.49 1.01
C ARG A 121 13.30 9.73 1.36
N LYS A 122 12.62 10.74 1.93
CA LYS A 122 13.26 11.98 2.35
C LYS A 122 14.27 11.72 3.49
N GLU A 123 15.51 12.17 3.29
CA GLU A 123 16.57 12.05 4.29
C GLU A 123 16.21 12.73 5.61
N GLY A 124 16.65 12.14 6.73
CA GLY A 124 16.42 12.65 8.08
C GLY A 124 14.96 12.58 8.58
N GLY A 125 14.04 12.04 7.78
CA GLY A 125 12.66 11.78 8.17
C GLY A 125 12.48 10.40 8.81
N SER A 126 11.49 10.26 9.70
CA SER A 126 11.04 8.95 10.21
C SER A 126 10.13 8.22 9.20
N PHE A 127 9.51 8.95 8.29
CA PHE A 127 8.52 8.48 7.31
C PHE A 127 8.93 8.86 5.88
N PHE A 128 8.20 8.36 4.87
CA PHE A 128 8.55 8.48 3.45
C PHE A 128 8.77 9.92 2.99
N TYR A 129 7.90 10.85 3.40
CA TYR A 129 8.00 12.28 3.06
C TYR A 129 8.61 13.17 4.15
N GLY A 130 9.11 12.61 5.24
CA GLY A 130 9.75 13.37 6.32
C GLY A 130 9.34 12.93 7.72
N LYS A 131 8.86 13.88 8.54
CA LYS A 131 8.58 13.63 9.97
C LYS A 131 7.17 13.13 10.28
N ALA A 132 6.24 13.27 9.35
CA ALA A 132 4.85 12.84 9.50
C ALA A 132 4.54 11.64 8.61
N ILE A 133 3.65 10.76 9.09
CA ILE A 133 3.15 9.62 8.33
C ILE A 133 2.44 10.09 7.06
N SER A 134 2.64 9.35 5.97
CA SER A 134 2.03 9.63 4.67
C SER A 134 1.33 8.42 4.08
N LEU A 135 0.59 8.63 2.99
CA LEU A 135 -0.07 7.55 2.27
C LEU A 135 0.93 6.52 1.73
N GLY A 136 2.16 6.94 1.40
CA GLY A 136 3.24 6.03 0.99
C GLY A 136 3.63 5.05 2.11
N ASP A 137 3.70 5.54 3.36
CA ASP A 137 3.99 4.70 4.53
C ASP A 137 2.87 3.71 4.80
N VAL A 138 1.61 4.16 4.73
CA VAL A 138 0.42 3.31 4.88
C VAL A 138 0.39 2.26 3.77
N ALA A 139 0.76 2.64 2.55
CA ALA A 139 0.78 1.76 1.40
C ALA A 139 1.92 0.76 1.45
N ILE A 140 3.05 0.98 2.13
CA ILE A 140 4.13 -0.03 2.22
C ILE A 140 3.99 -0.93 3.46
N ALA A 141 3.34 -0.46 4.52
CA ALA A 141 3.26 -1.13 5.81
C ALA A 141 2.80 -2.61 5.75
N PRO A 142 1.77 -3.00 4.96
CA PRO A 142 1.36 -4.40 4.88
C PRO A 142 2.45 -5.36 4.37
N TRP A 143 3.39 -4.89 3.56
CA TRP A 143 4.49 -5.69 3.03
C TRP A 143 5.64 -5.79 4.02
N ALA A 144 5.96 -4.69 4.71
CA ALA A 144 6.91 -4.71 5.83
C ALA A 144 6.48 -5.70 6.93
N VAL A 145 5.18 -5.74 7.25
CA VAL A 145 4.64 -6.72 8.20
C VAL A 145 4.63 -8.14 7.62
N ARG A 146 4.57 -8.34 6.30
CA ARG A 146 4.60 -9.70 5.74
C ARG A 146 6.00 -10.24 5.51
N ASP A 147 7.01 -9.38 5.51
CA ASP A 147 8.38 -9.78 5.20
C ASP A 147 8.95 -10.83 6.17
N TYR A 148 8.54 -10.79 7.44
CA TYR A 148 8.93 -11.82 8.42
C TYR A 148 8.52 -13.24 7.97
N SER A 149 7.45 -13.34 7.17
CA SER A 149 6.91 -14.62 6.69
C SER A 149 7.65 -15.14 5.46
N SER A 150 8.19 -14.24 4.62
CA SER A 150 8.91 -14.60 3.40
C SER A 150 10.38 -14.96 3.63
N GLY A 151 10.91 -14.74 4.83
CA GLY A 151 12.28 -15.13 5.19
C GLY A 151 13.37 -14.32 4.48
N VAL A 152 13.01 -13.23 3.80
CA VAL A 152 13.94 -12.31 3.12
C VAL A 152 14.92 -11.72 4.13
N SER A 153 14.45 -11.41 5.33
CA SER A 153 15.25 -10.88 6.44
C SER A 153 16.24 -11.89 7.06
N LYS A 154 16.32 -13.14 6.57
CA LYS A 154 17.36 -14.10 6.95
C LYS A 154 18.58 -14.06 6.02
N VAL A 155 18.49 -13.36 4.90
CA VAL A 155 19.60 -13.15 3.98
C VAL A 155 20.14 -11.75 4.23
N GLU A 156 21.05 -11.62 5.21
CA GLU A 156 22.09 -10.58 5.34
C GLU A 156 22.51 -10.38 6.81
N GLU A 157 23.26 -11.35 7.34
CA GLU A 157 24.51 -11.02 8.04
C GLU A 157 25.64 -11.30 7.04
N GLY A 158 25.82 -10.41 6.07
CA GLY A 158 26.77 -10.65 4.98
C GLY A 158 26.83 -9.49 4.01
N GLU A 159 27.65 -8.49 4.38
CA GLU A 159 28.35 -7.60 3.47
C GLU A 159 27.51 -6.66 2.60
N CYS A 160 27.54 -5.37 2.95
CA CYS A 160 27.03 -4.25 2.17
C CYS A 160 27.69 -4.24 0.78
N ALA A 161 27.07 -4.88 -0.19
CA ALA A 161 27.48 -4.80 -1.58
C ALA A 161 27.06 -3.44 -2.14
N ASP A 162 28.08 -2.66 -2.49
CA ASP A 162 28.00 -1.37 -3.16
C ASP A 162 27.30 -1.54 -4.53
N VAL A 163 25.98 -1.33 -4.57
CA VAL A 163 25.21 -1.28 -5.83
C VAL A 163 25.38 0.08 -6.47
N GLY A 164 26.55 0.27 -7.06
CA GLY A 164 26.80 1.31 -8.04
C GLY A 164 25.87 1.12 -9.25
N GLY A 165 25.07 2.14 -9.56
CA GLY A 165 24.42 2.24 -10.88
C GLY A 165 22.89 2.25 -10.90
N VAL A 166 22.22 3.05 -10.06
CA VAL A 166 20.83 3.48 -10.33
C VAL A 166 20.72 5.01 -10.26
N GLY A 167 21.69 5.70 -10.84
CA GLY A 167 21.59 7.13 -11.12
C GLY A 167 21.30 7.35 -12.59
N ARG A 168 20.01 7.42 -12.98
CA ARG A 168 19.49 8.09 -14.21
C ARG A 168 18.04 7.69 -14.49
N TYR A 169 17.06 8.12 -13.68
CA TYR A 169 15.67 8.19 -14.15
C TYR A 169 14.84 9.36 -13.61
N PHE A 170 15.42 10.26 -12.80
CA PHE A 170 14.76 11.49 -12.37
C PHE A 170 15.70 12.67 -12.56
N GLY A 171 15.66 13.26 -13.75
CA GLY A 171 16.20 14.59 -13.99
C GLY A 171 15.32 15.60 -13.27
N GLY A 172 15.76 16.04 -12.10
CA GLY A 172 15.34 17.29 -11.48
C GLY A 172 16.53 18.22 -11.49
N GLU A 173 16.52 19.20 -12.39
CA GLU A 173 17.41 20.34 -12.29
C GLU A 173 17.11 21.08 -10.98
N SER A 174 18.18 21.31 -10.23
CA SER A 174 18.21 22.17 -9.06
C SER A 174 18.30 23.63 -9.48
N VAL A 175 17.23 24.42 -9.28
CA VAL A 175 17.25 25.81 -8.78
C VAL A 175 15.93 26.08 -8.06
#